data_AF-A0A7C1Q550-F1
#
_entry.id   AF-A0A7C1Q550-F1
#
_cell.length_a   1.000
_cell.length_b   1.000
_cell.length_c   1.000
_cell.angle_alpha   90.00
_cell.angle_beta   90.00
_cell.angle_gamma   90.00
#
_symmetry.space_group_name_H-M   'P 1'
#
loop_
_entity.id
_entity.type
_entity.pdbx_description
1 polymer ?
#
loop_
_entity_poly.entity_id
_entity_poly.type
_entity_poly.pdbx_seq_one_letter_code
_entity_poly.pdbx_strand_id
1 'polypeptide(L)'
;MSSQSLQSPPRGRIGREFLVLRLTLGLFLVGAAGLKVHALFVSSPLQESPLSSPRWQLTAIVTELLLGTWLLSGQWLRAAWIASLAFFSVLASASLYLALLGQTDCGCFGRLAVNPWVTFLLDLAILAALLLFRPRGISPSFQMSYGLRAAKVGMAAALLTLFVAVLFLAMVDRPADALARLRGEPLTVEPAVSEVGEAAAGTQRWFTVHLVNHTDHPIRVVGGTASCACTATQDLPVTVPP
;
A
#
# COMPACT_ATOMS: atom_id res chain seq x y z
N MET A 1 1.19 53.74 -40.59
CA MET A 1 0.24 52.63 -40.37
C MET A 1 0.95 51.33 -40.70
N SER A 2 1.46 50.63 -39.69
CA SER A 2 2.11 49.33 -39.85
C SER A 2 1.34 48.34 -38.98
N SER A 3 0.54 47.50 -39.63
CA SER A 3 -0.26 46.45 -39.02
C SER A 3 0.65 45.34 -38.52
N GLN A 4 1.04 45.38 -37.25
CA GLN A 4 1.67 44.25 -36.58
C GLN A 4 0.66 43.10 -36.52
N SER A 5 0.86 42.12 -37.39
CA SER A 5 0.22 40.82 -37.32
C SER A 5 0.52 40.21 -35.95
N LEU A 6 -0.47 40.18 -35.07
CA LEU A 6 -0.49 39.39 -33.85
C LEU A 6 -0.27 37.93 -34.23
N GLN A 7 0.99 37.49 -34.21
CA GLN A 7 1.33 36.07 -34.24
C GLN A 7 0.72 35.46 -32.98
N SER A 8 -0.41 34.78 -33.16
CA SER A 8 -1.04 34.00 -32.09
C SER A 8 0.03 33.08 -31.50
N PRO A 9 0.29 33.13 -30.17
CA PRO A 9 1.29 32.28 -29.56
C PRO A 9 0.96 30.82 -29.92
N PRO A 10 1.98 29.98 -30.19
CA PRO A 10 1.75 28.59 -30.56
C PRO A 10 0.84 27.97 -29.52
N ARG A 11 -0.40 27.61 -29.93
CA ARG A 11 -1.39 26.99 -29.06
C ARG A 11 -0.70 25.85 -28.35
N GLY A 12 -0.50 26.01 -27.05
CA GLY A 12 0.26 25.11 -26.22
C GLY A 12 -0.28 23.71 -26.43
N ARG A 13 0.51 22.89 -27.14
CA ARG A 13 0.28 21.46 -27.30
C ARG A 13 0.45 20.90 -25.89
N ILE A 14 -0.62 20.94 -25.07
CA ILE A 14 -0.69 20.17 -23.83
C ILE A 14 -0.40 18.75 -24.29
N GLY A 15 0.81 18.30 -23.97
CA GLY A 15 1.44 17.19 -24.67
C GLY A 15 0.58 15.95 -24.48
N ARG A 16 0.23 15.29 -25.59
CA ARG A 16 -0.32 13.92 -25.58
C ARG A 16 0.47 13.01 -24.62
N GLU A 17 1.75 13.29 -24.48
CA GLU A 17 2.70 12.73 -23.52
C GLU A 17 2.26 12.82 -22.05
N PHE A 18 1.87 13.99 -21.55
CA PHE A 18 1.43 14.14 -20.16
C PHE A 18 0.12 13.39 -19.90
N LEU A 19 -0.78 13.36 -20.89
CA LEU A 19 -2.01 12.56 -20.79
C LEU A 19 -1.69 11.07 -20.69
N VAL A 20 -0.80 10.57 -21.54
CA VAL A 20 -0.33 9.17 -21.50
C VAL A 20 0.31 8.88 -20.15
N LEU A 21 1.26 9.71 -19.70
CA LEU A 21 1.92 9.56 -18.40
C LEU A 21 0.92 9.49 -17.25
N ARG A 22 -0.06 10.39 -17.23
CA ARG A 22 -1.09 10.44 -16.19
C ARG A 22 -1.92 9.17 -16.15
N LEU A 23 -2.34 8.67 -17.32
CA LEU A 23 -3.15 7.45 -17.42
C LEU A 23 -2.33 6.22 -17.01
N THR A 24 -1.10 6.10 -17.51
CA THR A 24 -0.21 4.98 -17.16
C THR A 24 0.11 4.98 -15.67
N LEU A 25 0.41 6.15 -15.09
CA LEU A 25 0.73 6.27 -13.67
C LEU A 25 -0.48 6.02 -12.78
N GLY A 26 -1.65 6.52 -13.16
CA GLY A 26 -2.89 6.27 -12.45
C GLY A 26 -3.26 4.78 -12.44
N LEU A 27 -3.14 4.09 -13.58
CA LEU A 27 -3.34 2.65 -13.67
C LEU A 27 -2.30 1.87 -12.87
N PHE A 28 -1.03 2.30 -12.92
CA PHE A 28 0.05 1.69 -12.14
C PHE A 28 -0.24 1.73 -10.64
N LEU A 29 -0.65 2.90 -10.10
CA LEU A 29 -0.98 3.04 -8.67
C LEU A 29 -2.19 2.20 -8.26
N VAL A 30 -3.24 2.17 -9.08
CA VAL A 30 -4.41 1.31 -8.81
C VAL A 30 -4.03 -0.17 -8.84
N GLY A 31 -3.17 -0.58 -9.80
CA GLY A 31 -2.65 -1.94 -9.88
C GLY A 31 -1.78 -2.31 -8.67
N ALA A 32 -0.90 -1.40 -8.24
CA ALA A 32 -0.06 -1.58 -7.05
C ALA A 32 -0.92 -1.73 -5.78
N ALA A 33 -1.97 -0.92 -5.63
CA ALA A 33 -2.89 -1.05 -4.53
C ALA A 33 -3.65 -2.39 -4.56
N GLY A 34 -4.11 -2.82 -5.74
CA GLY A 34 -4.75 -4.12 -5.93
C GLY A 34 -3.84 -5.29 -5.54
N LEU A 35 -2.55 -5.20 -5.88
CA LEU A 35 -1.56 -6.22 -5.51
C LEU A 35 -1.34 -6.27 -3.98
N LYS A 36 -1.30 -5.11 -3.31
CA LYS A 36 -1.23 -5.03 -1.84
C LYS A 36 -2.49 -5.59 -1.17
N VAL A 37 -3.67 -5.28 -1.69
CA VAL A 37 -4.93 -5.87 -1.21
C VAL A 37 -4.90 -7.39 -1.37
N HIS A 38 -4.48 -7.91 -2.52
CA HIS A 38 -4.33 -9.34 -2.72
C HIS A 38 -3.31 -9.97 -1.74
N ALA A 39 -2.19 -9.30 -1.48
CA ALA A 39 -1.23 -9.75 -0.48
C ALA A 39 -1.84 -9.82 0.93
N LEU A 40 -2.75 -8.89 1.29
CA LEU A 40 -3.52 -8.95 2.53
C LEU A 40 -4.50 -10.13 2.60
N PHE A 41 -4.89 -10.76 1.48
CA PHE A 41 -5.76 -11.95 1.53
C PHE A 41 -4.97 -13.26 1.54
N VAL A 42 -3.80 -13.28 0.89
CA VAL A 42 -3.06 -14.53 0.66
C VAL A 42 -1.94 -14.76 1.68
N SER A 43 -1.44 -13.71 2.34
CA SER A 43 -0.25 -13.82 3.19
C SER A 43 -0.62 -14.03 4.66
N SER A 44 -0.18 -15.16 5.22
CA SER A 44 -0.17 -15.38 6.67
C SER A 44 0.78 -14.38 7.35
N PRO A 45 0.48 -13.89 8.57
CA PRO A 45 1.18 -12.81 9.25
C PRO A 45 2.64 -13.09 9.70
N LEU A 46 3.33 -14.06 9.08
CA LEU A 46 4.60 -14.61 9.58
C LEU A 46 5.86 -13.79 9.25
N GLN A 47 5.76 -12.60 8.64
CA GLN A 47 6.93 -11.75 8.37
C GLN A 47 6.79 -10.37 9.02
N GLU A 48 7.28 -10.30 10.26
CA GLU A 48 7.39 -9.07 11.04
C GLU A 48 8.58 -8.23 10.55
N SER A 49 8.41 -7.52 9.44
CA SER A 49 9.20 -6.31 9.20
C SER A 49 8.49 -5.12 9.85
N PRO A 50 9.19 -4.17 10.51
CA PRO A 50 8.57 -3.02 11.18
C PRO A 50 7.79 -2.09 10.23
N LEU A 51 8.10 -2.12 8.93
CA LEU A 51 7.34 -1.44 7.87
C LEU A 51 6.09 -2.22 7.40
N SER A 52 5.94 -3.48 7.82
CA SER A 52 4.78 -4.33 7.54
C SER A 52 3.69 -4.21 8.59
N SER A 53 3.65 -3.13 9.38
CA SER A 53 2.50 -2.92 10.26
C SER A 53 1.21 -2.85 9.42
N PRO A 54 0.13 -3.54 9.81
CA PRO A 54 -1.12 -3.56 9.04
C PRO A 54 -1.66 -2.15 8.75
N ARG A 55 -1.43 -1.22 9.68
CA ARG A 55 -1.82 0.19 9.54
C ARG A 55 -1.06 0.90 8.43
N TRP A 56 0.25 0.68 8.32
CA TRP A 56 1.05 1.25 7.24
C TRP A 56 0.65 0.67 5.88
N GLN A 57 0.40 -0.65 5.81
CA GLN A 57 -0.06 -1.28 4.57
C GLN A 57 -1.43 -0.75 4.12
N LEU A 58 -2.41 -0.64 5.03
CA LEU A 58 -3.72 -0.04 4.73
C LEU A 58 -3.60 1.42 4.29
N THR A 59 -2.77 2.21 4.97
CA THR A 59 -2.54 3.61 4.63
C THR A 59 -1.92 3.75 3.24
N ALA A 60 -0.96 2.90 2.89
CA ALA A 60 -0.36 2.87 1.56
C ALA A 60 -1.38 2.50 0.48
N ILE A 61 -2.18 1.44 0.69
CA ILE A 61 -3.25 1.02 -0.23
C ILE A 61 -4.22 2.17 -0.52
N VAL A 62 -4.72 2.82 0.54
CA VAL A 62 -5.69 3.91 0.42
C VAL A 62 -5.06 5.10 -0.31
N THR A 63 -3.82 5.45 0.04
CA THR A 63 -3.09 6.54 -0.61
C THR A 63 -2.89 6.28 -2.11
N GLU A 64 -2.51 5.06 -2.48
CA GLU A 64 -2.32 4.66 -3.88
C GLU A 64 -3.63 4.68 -4.68
N LEU A 65 -4.73 4.17 -4.10
CA LEU A 65 -6.05 4.23 -4.74
C LEU A 65 -6.53 5.67 -4.92
N LEU A 66 -6.40 6.52 -3.88
CA LEU A 66 -6.81 7.91 -3.95
C LEU A 66 -5.99 8.67 -4.99
N LEU A 67 -4.67 8.55 -4.96
CA LEU A 67 -3.81 9.25 -5.91
C LEU A 67 -3.99 8.72 -7.33
N GLY A 68 -4.09 7.40 -7.51
CA GLY A 68 -4.32 6.75 -8.80
C GLY A 68 -5.65 7.17 -9.43
N THR A 69 -6.75 7.09 -8.67
CA THR A 69 -8.07 7.55 -9.14
C THR A 69 -8.10 9.06 -9.38
N TRP A 70 -7.42 9.87 -8.56
CA TRP A 70 -7.30 11.31 -8.76
C TRP A 70 -6.58 11.62 -10.07
N LEU A 71 -5.46 10.96 -10.37
CA LEU A 71 -4.76 11.07 -11.66
C LEU A 71 -5.67 10.66 -12.82
N LEU A 72 -6.39 9.54 -12.72
CA LEU A 72 -7.28 9.08 -13.79
C LEU A 72 -8.42 10.07 -14.07
N SER A 73 -9.01 10.65 -13.02
CA SER A 73 -10.12 11.62 -13.12
C SER A 73 -9.74 12.91 -13.86
N GLY A 74 -8.45 13.29 -13.83
CA GLY A 74 -7.97 14.52 -14.44
C GLY A 74 -8.45 15.81 -13.77
N GLN A 75 -8.99 15.71 -12.55
CA GLN A 75 -9.31 16.87 -11.72
C GLN A 75 -8.04 17.50 -11.15
N TRP A 76 -7.99 18.84 -11.12
CA TRP A 76 -6.96 19.61 -10.42
C TRP A 76 -5.54 19.12 -10.75
N LEU A 77 -5.24 19.00 -12.06
CA LEU A 77 -4.03 18.36 -12.58
C LEU A 77 -2.73 18.84 -11.95
N ARG A 78 -2.63 20.13 -11.60
CA ARG A 78 -1.45 20.67 -10.90
C ARG A 78 -1.31 20.10 -9.49
N ALA A 79 -2.40 20.01 -8.74
CA ALA A 79 -2.39 19.45 -7.39
C ALA A 79 -2.10 17.94 -7.44
N ALA A 80 -2.74 17.19 -8.35
CA ALA A 80 -2.46 15.77 -8.54
C ALA A 80 -0.99 15.51 -8.94
N TRP A 81 -0.42 16.38 -9.78
CA TRP A 81 1.00 16.32 -10.16
C TRP A 81 1.94 16.60 -8.99
N ILE A 82 1.68 17.64 -8.19
CA ILE A 82 2.47 17.93 -6.96
C ILE A 82 2.35 16.77 -5.97
N ALA A 83 1.14 16.27 -5.74
CA ALA A 83 0.89 15.13 -4.85
C ALA A 83 1.64 13.87 -5.32
N SER A 84 1.65 13.61 -6.63
CA SER A 84 2.40 12.49 -7.20
C SER A 84 3.91 12.66 -7.01
N LEU A 85 4.45 13.85 -7.26
CA LEU A 85 5.87 14.13 -7.00
C LEU A 85 6.22 13.91 -5.53
N ALA A 86 5.42 14.42 -4.60
CA ALA A 86 5.64 14.24 -3.18
C ALA A 86 5.59 12.74 -2.79
N PHE A 87 4.57 12.02 -3.26
CA PHE A 87 4.38 10.60 -2.97
C PHE A 87 5.55 9.75 -3.47
N PHE A 88 5.91 9.87 -4.75
CA PHE A 88 7.05 9.12 -5.33
C PHE A 88 8.40 9.55 -4.74
N SER A 89 8.53 10.78 -4.24
CA SER A 89 9.75 11.20 -3.52
C SER A 89 9.88 10.48 -2.18
N VAL A 90 8.76 10.29 -1.46
CA VAL A 90 8.74 9.51 -0.21
C VAL A 90 9.04 8.05 -0.48
N LEU A 91 8.42 7.44 -1.50
CA LEU A 91 8.68 6.05 -1.88
C LEU A 91 10.13 5.82 -2.32
N ALA A 92 10.69 6.73 -3.13
CA ALA A 92 12.09 6.66 -3.54
C ALA A 92 13.02 6.73 -2.31
N SER A 93 12.74 7.65 -1.38
CA SER A 93 13.54 7.81 -0.16
C SER A 93 13.47 6.57 0.74
N ALA A 94 12.28 5.98 0.89
CA ALA A 94 12.10 4.74 1.65
C ALA A 94 12.81 3.54 1.00
N SER A 95 12.68 3.38 -0.32
CA SER A 95 13.37 2.33 -1.08
C SER A 95 14.89 2.48 -1.00
N LEU A 96 15.41 3.70 -1.11
CA LEU A 96 16.83 3.99 -0.96
C LEU A 96 17.32 3.64 0.46
N TYR A 97 16.57 4.03 1.49
CA TYR A 97 16.92 3.69 2.87
C TYR A 97 17.03 2.18 3.08
N LEU A 98 16.05 1.40 2.59
CA LEU A 98 16.08 -0.05 2.69
C LEU A 98 17.20 -0.69 1.86
N ALA A 99 17.49 -0.13 0.69
CA ALA A 99 18.61 -0.55 -0.15
C ALA A 99 19.96 -0.36 0.55
N LEU A 100 20.13 0.76 1.26
CA LEU A 100 21.33 1.05 2.06
C LEU A 100 21.47 0.14 3.27
N LEU A 101 20.36 -0.32 3.85
CA LEU A 101 20.35 -1.33 4.91
C LEU A 101 20.59 -2.77 4.41
N GLY A 102 20.71 -2.99 3.10
CA GLY A 102 20.91 -4.31 2.53
C GLY A 102 19.69 -5.24 2.64
N GLN A 103 18.49 -4.67 2.77
CA GLN A 103 17.25 -5.46 2.80
C GLN A 103 17.00 -6.13 1.45
N THR A 104 16.49 -7.35 1.47
CA THR A 104 16.23 -8.13 0.23
C THR A 104 14.92 -7.75 -0.44
N ASP A 105 13.99 -7.12 0.29
CA ASP A 105 12.66 -6.75 -0.17
C ASP A 105 12.27 -5.36 0.37
N CYS A 106 11.60 -4.54 -0.44
CA CYS A 106 11.07 -3.25 0.01
C CYS A 106 9.69 -3.37 0.69
N GLY A 107 8.96 -4.48 0.47
CA GLY A 107 7.60 -4.70 1.00
C GLY A 107 6.53 -3.80 0.36
N CYS A 108 6.92 -2.88 -0.53
CA CYS A 108 6.02 -1.91 -1.17
C CYS A 108 5.07 -2.56 -2.18
N PHE A 109 5.35 -3.76 -2.71
CA PHE A 109 4.48 -4.46 -3.65
C PHE A 109 3.71 -5.63 -3.01
N GLY A 110 3.54 -5.58 -1.69
CA GLY A 110 2.89 -6.67 -0.94
C GLY A 110 3.80 -7.90 -0.93
N ARG A 111 3.33 -9.03 -1.50
CA ARG A 111 4.05 -10.30 -1.49
C ARG A 111 5.13 -10.41 -2.57
N LEU A 112 5.12 -9.51 -3.56
CA LEU A 112 6.13 -9.55 -4.62
C LEU A 112 7.44 -9.02 -4.04
N ALA A 113 8.38 -9.94 -3.78
CA ALA A 113 9.72 -9.59 -3.34
C ALA A 113 10.46 -8.88 -4.47
N VAL A 114 10.60 -7.57 -4.34
CA VAL A 114 11.33 -6.74 -5.30
C VAL A 114 12.51 -6.11 -4.59
N ASN A 115 13.70 -6.25 -5.20
CA ASN A 115 14.92 -5.67 -4.67
C ASN A 115 14.75 -4.13 -4.49
N PRO A 116 15.06 -3.57 -3.30
CA PRO A 116 14.90 -2.14 -3.03
C PRO A 116 15.64 -1.20 -4.00
N TRP A 117 16.76 -1.64 -4.61
CA TRP A 117 17.45 -0.86 -5.64
C TRP A 117 16.61 -0.70 -6.91
N VAL A 118 15.87 -1.75 -7.29
CA VAL A 118 15.01 -1.72 -8.48
C VAL A 118 13.82 -0.79 -8.23
N THR A 119 13.22 -0.83 -7.05
CA THR A 119 12.10 0.06 -6.70
C THR A 119 12.54 1.51 -6.63
N PHE A 120 13.71 1.79 -6.05
CA PHE A 120 14.31 3.13 -6.05
C PHE A 120 14.53 3.68 -7.48
N LEU A 121 15.09 2.88 -8.38
CA LEU A 121 15.30 3.29 -9.77
C LEU A 121 13.98 3.53 -10.51
N LEU A 122 12.96 2.71 -10.25
CA LEU A 122 11.62 2.89 -10.81
C LEU A 122 11.01 4.22 -10.34
N ASP A 123 11.06 4.52 -9.03
CA ASP A 123 10.52 5.76 -8.49
C ASP A 123 11.27 6.99 -9.04
N LEU A 124 12.60 6.90 -9.17
CA LEU A 124 13.41 7.97 -9.77
C LEU A 124 13.05 8.20 -11.25
N ALA A 125 12.80 7.13 -12.01
CA ALA A 125 12.34 7.23 -13.39
C ALA A 125 10.95 7.89 -13.48
N ILE A 126 10.04 7.56 -12.58
CA ILE A 126 8.71 8.19 -12.49
C ILE A 126 8.84 9.67 -12.12
N LEU A 127 9.67 10.03 -11.15
CA LEU A 127 9.94 11.42 -10.76
C LEU A 127 10.54 12.21 -11.92
N ALA A 128 11.53 11.66 -12.61
CA ALA A 128 12.13 12.28 -13.80
C ALA A 128 11.07 12.51 -14.88
N ALA A 129 10.21 11.51 -15.16
CA ALA A 129 9.11 11.65 -16.11
C ALA A 129 8.12 12.75 -15.67
N LEU A 130 7.72 12.80 -14.40
CA LEU A 130 6.85 13.85 -13.87
C LEU A 130 7.47 15.24 -14.01
N LEU A 131 8.78 15.39 -13.78
CA LEU A 131 9.49 16.67 -13.92
C LEU A 131 9.65 17.09 -15.39
N LEU A 132 9.97 16.16 -16.29
CA LEU A 132 10.11 16.39 -17.72
C LEU A 132 8.77 16.78 -18.37
N PHE A 133 7.69 16.07 -18.02
CA PHE A 133 6.35 16.28 -18.56
C PHE A 133 5.51 17.23 -17.68
N ARG A 134 6.12 18.28 -17.12
CA ARG A 134 5.43 19.23 -16.24
C ARG A 134 4.22 19.88 -16.94
N PRO A 135 3.02 19.90 -16.31
CA PRO A 135 1.83 20.52 -16.91
C PRO A 135 1.98 22.05 -16.98
N ARG A 136 2.35 22.58 -18.16
CA ARG A 136 2.41 24.02 -18.47
C ARG A 136 1.09 24.47 -19.10
N GLY A 137 0.45 25.49 -18.52
CA GLY A 137 -0.61 26.26 -19.16
C GLY A 137 -1.87 25.49 -19.57
N ILE A 138 -2.53 24.78 -18.64
CA ILE A 138 -3.81 24.13 -18.92
C ILE A 138 -4.88 25.20 -19.16
N SER A 139 -5.28 25.38 -20.43
CA SER A 139 -6.44 26.22 -20.75
C SER A 139 -7.72 25.53 -20.27
N PRO A 140 -8.61 26.24 -19.54
CA PRO A 140 -9.83 25.67 -18.95
C PRO A 140 -10.85 25.14 -19.98
N SER A 141 -10.68 25.44 -21.28
CA SER A 141 -11.67 25.15 -22.32
C SER A 141 -11.74 23.69 -22.78
N PHE A 142 -10.69 22.86 -22.58
CA PHE A 142 -10.69 21.46 -23.00
C PHE A 142 -11.34 20.49 -21.98
N GLN A 143 -11.77 21.00 -20.81
CA GLN A 143 -12.30 20.18 -19.70
C GLN A 143 -13.83 19.95 -19.75
N MET A 144 -14.58 20.57 -20.66
CA MET A 144 -16.01 20.85 -20.38
C MET A 144 -17.01 19.72 -20.66
N SER A 145 -16.81 18.78 -21.61
CA SER A 145 -17.89 17.80 -21.95
C SER A 145 -17.66 16.37 -21.44
N TYR A 146 -16.48 15.77 -21.66
CA TYR A 146 -16.14 14.43 -21.15
C TYR A 146 -15.44 14.48 -19.78
N GLY A 147 -14.75 15.58 -19.50
CA GLY A 147 -14.02 15.79 -18.25
C GLY A 147 -14.94 15.83 -17.04
N LEU A 148 -16.06 16.57 -17.08
CA LEU A 148 -16.93 16.73 -15.92
C LEU A 148 -17.61 15.44 -15.44
N ARG A 149 -18.03 14.55 -16.37
CA ARG A 149 -18.64 13.26 -15.98
C ARG A 149 -17.59 12.31 -15.40
N ALA A 150 -16.44 12.16 -16.06
CA ALA A 150 -15.34 11.35 -15.55
C ALA A 150 -14.77 11.89 -14.23
N ALA A 151 -14.73 13.21 -14.08
CA ALA A 151 -14.33 13.90 -12.88
C ALA A 151 -15.31 13.66 -11.72
N LYS A 152 -16.62 13.81 -11.95
CA LYS A 152 -17.64 13.53 -10.93
C LYS A 152 -17.60 12.07 -10.49
N VAL A 153 -17.48 11.13 -11.43
CA VAL A 153 -17.37 9.70 -11.13
C VAL A 153 -16.07 9.39 -10.38
N GLY A 154 -14.93 9.93 -10.82
CA GLY A 154 -13.65 9.73 -10.16
C GLY A 154 -13.60 10.29 -8.75
N MET A 155 -14.16 11.49 -8.54
CA MET A 155 -14.26 12.11 -7.22
C MET A 155 -15.22 11.38 -6.29
N ALA A 156 -16.38 10.94 -6.80
CA ALA A 156 -17.31 10.12 -6.04
C ALA A 156 -16.67 8.78 -5.63
N ALA A 157 -15.93 8.13 -6.55
CA ALA A 157 -15.19 6.91 -6.26
C ALA A 157 -14.09 7.14 -5.21
N ALA A 158 -13.31 8.22 -5.33
CA ALA A 158 -12.27 8.56 -4.36
C ALA A 158 -12.87 8.86 -2.97
N LEU A 159 -13.93 9.66 -2.89
CA LEU A 159 -14.61 9.98 -1.63
C LEU A 159 -15.25 8.75 -1.01
N LEU A 160 -15.87 7.88 -1.82
CA LEU A 160 -16.43 6.61 -1.35
C LEU A 160 -15.32 5.70 -0.81
N THR A 161 -14.20 5.60 -1.51
CA THR A 161 -13.05 4.79 -1.07
C THR A 161 -12.48 5.33 0.25
N LEU A 162 -12.31 6.66 0.37
CA LEU A 162 -11.88 7.31 1.60
C LEU A 162 -12.87 7.07 2.74
N PHE A 163 -14.17 7.24 2.48
CA PHE A 163 -15.21 7.04 3.48
C PHE A 163 -15.24 5.59 3.97
N VAL A 164 -15.19 4.62 3.07
CA VAL A 164 -15.14 3.19 3.41
C VAL A 164 -13.87 2.87 4.21
N ALA A 165 -12.71 3.40 3.81
CA ALA A 165 -11.46 3.20 4.54
C ALA A 165 -11.50 3.80 5.95
N VAL A 166 -12.00 5.03 6.11
CA VAL A 166 -12.16 5.70 7.41
C VAL A 166 -13.17 4.95 8.27
N LEU A 167 -14.31 4.55 7.71
CA LEU A 167 -15.33 3.79 8.42
C LEU A 167 -14.78 2.44 8.88
N PHE A 168 -14.03 1.72 8.03
CA PHE A 168 -13.36 0.48 8.38
C PHE A 168 -12.36 0.69 9.52
N LEU A 169 -11.51 1.72 9.44
CA LEU A 169 -10.55 2.03 10.50
C LEU A 169 -11.22 2.49 11.81
N ALA A 170 -12.37 3.14 11.75
CA ALA A 170 -13.11 3.62 12.92
C ALA A 170 -13.94 2.52 13.59
N MET A 171 -14.45 1.55 12.82
CA MET A 171 -15.27 0.44 13.32
C MET A 171 -14.43 -0.72 13.86
N VAL A 172 -13.13 -0.76 13.53
CA VAL A 172 -12.27 -1.88 13.86
C VAL A 172 -11.17 -1.44 14.83
N ASP A 173 -11.37 -1.71 16.11
CA ASP A 173 -10.40 -1.42 17.18
C ASP A 173 -9.04 -2.11 16.93
N ARG A 174 -9.07 -3.30 16.30
CA ARG A 174 -7.90 -4.11 15.94
C ARG A 174 -8.01 -4.57 14.47
N PRO A 175 -7.43 -3.84 13.50
CA PRO A 175 -7.57 -4.16 12.07
C PRO A 175 -7.07 -5.56 11.73
N ALA A 176 -6.10 -6.08 12.49
CA ALA A 176 -5.61 -7.44 12.37
C ALA A 176 -6.71 -8.49 12.63
N ASP A 177 -7.54 -8.30 13.66
CA ASP A 177 -8.61 -9.24 14.01
C ASP A 177 -9.72 -9.27 12.97
N ALA A 178 -10.11 -8.11 12.44
CA ALA A 178 -11.09 -8.05 11.36
C ALA A 178 -10.56 -8.68 10.06
N LEU A 179 -9.27 -8.47 9.74
CA LEU A 179 -8.62 -9.12 8.61
C LEU A 179 -8.57 -10.64 8.80
N ALA A 180 -8.23 -11.13 9.99
CA ALA A 180 -8.25 -12.56 10.31
C ALA A 180 -9.64 -13.18 10.12
N ARG A 181 -10.70 -12.52 10.62
CA ARG A 181 -12.09 -12.93 10.40
C ARG A 181 -12.46 -12.97 8.92
N LEU A 182 -12.08 -11.96 8.15
CA LEU A 182 -12.34 -11.89 6.70
C LEU A 182 -11.61 -12.97 5.91
N ARG A 183 -10.42 -13.40 6.38
CA ARG A 183 -9.68 -14.53 5.80
C ARG A 183 -10.25 -15.89 6.19
N GLY A 184 -11.17 -15.93 7.15
CA GLY A 184 -11.66 -17.18 7.73
C GLY A 184 -10.61 -17.86 8.63
N GLU A 185 -9.66 -17.10 9.19
CA GLU A 185 -8.73 -17.61 10.21
C GLU A 185 -9.48 -17.72 11.55
N PRO A 186 -9.70 -18.94 12.09
CA PRO A 186 -10.51 -19.12 13.29
C PRO A 186 -9.76 -18.71 14.57
N LEU A 187 -8.42 -18.68 14.53
CA LEU A 187 -7.55 -18.38 15.66
C LEU A 187 -6.34 -17.57 15.18
N THR A 188 -5.99 -16.49 15.88
CA THR A 188 -4.72 -15.77 15.66
C THR A 188 -3.80 -15.90 16.87
N VAL A 189 -2.48 -15.76 16.63
CA VAL A 189 -1.42 -15.83 17.63
C VAL A 189 -0.64 -14.52 17.61
N GLU A 190 -0.56 -13.83 18.76
CA GLU A 190 0.21 -12.59 18.92
C GLU A 190 1.29 -12.73 20.00
N PRO A 191 2.59 -12.51 19.69
CA PRO A 191 3.14 -12.29 18.35
C PRO A 191 3.14 -13.60 17.52
N ALA A 192 3.04 -13.47 16.19
CA ALA A 192 2.99 -14.63 15.30
C ALA A 192 4.35 -15.35 15.23
N VAL A 193 5.43 -14.61 15.50
CA VAL A 193 6.80 -15.11 15.60
C VAL A 193 7.38 -14.62 16.91
N SER A 194 7.86 -15.53 17.75
CA SER A 194 8.60 -15.19 18.96
C SER A 194 10.06 -15.58 18.78
N GLU A 195 10.95 -14.60 18.79
CA GLU A 195 12.38 -14.86 18.78
C GLU A 195 12.84 -15.15 20.21
N VAL A 196 13.29 -16.39 20.44
CA VAL A 196 13.72 -16.86 21.77
C VAL A 196 15.15 -16.40 22.10
N GLY A 197 15.89 -15.92 21.08
CA GLY A 197 17.29 -15.51 21.18
C GLY A 197 18.25 -16.70 21.25
N GLU A 198 19.54 -16.41 21.43
CA GLU A 198 20.57 -17.44 21.64
C GLU A 198 20.47 -18.06 23.04
N ALA A 199 20.59 -19.39 23.11
CA ALA A 199 20.53 -20.15 24.36
C ALA A 199 21.63 -21.22 24.40
N ALA A 200 22.22 -21.42 25.57
CA ALA A 200 23.19 -22.49 25.79
C ALA A 200 22.49 -23.86 25.83
N ALA A 201 23.19 -24.92 25.47
CA ALA A 201 22.65 -26.27 25.56
C ALA A 201 22.10 -26.57 26.98
N GLY A 202 20.86 -27.02 27.04
CA GLY A 202 20.17 -27.33 28.31
C GLY A 202 19.49 -26.15 29.01
N THR A 203 19.59 -24.92 28.50
CA THR A 203 18.81 -23.80 29.05
C THR A 203 17.37 -23.79 28.55
N GLN A 204 16.42 -23.61 29.47
CA GLN A 204 15.01 -23.39 29.15
C GLN A 204 14.76 -21.90 28.97
N ARG A 205 13.97 -21.55 27.96
CA ARG A 205 13.49 -20.19 27.71
C ARG A 205 11.99 -20.24 27.54
N TRP A 206 11.33 -19.22 28.07
CA TRP A 206 9.88 -19.07 28.02
C TRP A 206 9.55 -17.84 27.19
N PHE A 207 8.49 -17.94 26.41
CA PHE A 207 7.89 -16.82 25.71
C PHE A 207 6.36 -16.94 25.86
N THR A 208 5.69 -15.79 25.88
CA THR A 208 4.24 -15.74 26.00
C THR A 208 3.65 -15.42 24.64
N VAL A 209 2.64 -16.19 24.23
CA VAL A 209 1.81 -15.87 23.07
C VAL A 209 0.37 -15.68 23.52
N HIS A 210 -0.31 -14.71 22.92
CA HIS A 210 -1.73 -14.48 23.10
C HIS A 210 -2.48 -15.16 21.97
N LEU A 211 -3.39 -16.06 22.32
CA LEU A 211 -4.29 -16.71 21.37
C LEU A 211 -5.62 -15.96 21.38
N VAL A 212 -6.09 -15.53 20.20
CA VAL A 212 -7.38 -14.86 20.04
C VAL A 212 -8.29 -15.75 19.21
N ASN A 213 -9.40 -16.19 19.80
CA ASN A 213 -10.43 -16.93 19.10
C ASN A 213 -11.34 -15.95 18.34
N HIS A 214 -11.57 -16.22 17.06
CA HIS A 214 -12.43 -15.40 16.19
C HIS A 214 -13.77 -16.08 15.87
N THR A 215 -14.04 -17.23 16.49
CA THR A 215 -15.25 -18.03 16.28
C THR A 215 -16.22 -17.90 17.46
N ASP A 216 -17.46 -18.33 17.26
CA ASP A 216 -18.51 -18.37 18.28
C ASP A 216 -18.49 -19.65 19.14
N HIS A 217 -17.50 -20.52 18.93
CA HIS A 217 -17.34 -21.78 19.63
C HIS A 217 -15.91 -21.93 20.16
N PRO A 218 -15.69 -22.71 21.24
CA PRO A 218 -14.35 -22.89 21.79
C PRO A 218 -13.44 -23.62 20.80
N ILE A 219 -12.20 -23.14 20.65
CA ILE A 219 -11.16 -23.78 19.82
C ILE A 219 -10.19 -24.53 20.73
N ARG A 220 -9.98 -25.82 20.45
CA ARG A 220 -8.98 -26.62 21.15
C ARG A 220 -7.67 -26.63 20.37
N VAL A 221 -6.64 -26.01 20.94
CA VAL A 221 -5.28 -26.00 20.40
C VAL A 221 -4.54 -27.20 20.96
N VAL A 222 -4.09 -28.06 20.07
CA VAL A 222 -3.24 -29.22 20.38
C VAL A 222 -1.81 -28.90 19.96
N GLY A 223 -0.83 -29.29 20.78
CA GLY A 223 0.58 -29.07 20.46
C GLY A 223 1.04 -29.91 19.28
N GLY A 224 1.91 -29.34 18.45
CA GLY A 224 2.63 -30.04 17.38
C GLY A 224 4.13 -29.84 17.55
N THR A 225 4.93 -30.87 17.25
CA THR A 225 6.38 -30.75 17.21
C THR A 225 6.82 -30.34 15.81
N ALA A 226 7.57 -29.24 15.70
CA ALA A 226 8.23 -28.83 14.47
C ALA A 226 9.75 -28.88 14.71
N SER A 227 10.39 -29.96 14.24
CA SER A 227 11.84 -30.20 14.23
C SER A 227 12.58 -30.29 15.58
N CYS A 228 13.00 -31.52 15.90
CA CYS A 228 14.13 -32.06 16.69
C CYS A 228 14.77 -31.36 17.92
N ALA A 229 14.43 -30.14 18.35
CA ALA A 229 15.10 -29.52 19.51
C ALA A 229 14.21 -28.70 20.46
N CYS A 230 12.99 -28.31 20.03
CA CYS A 230 12.09 -27.49 20.86
C CYS A 230 10.77 -28.21 21.12
N THR A 231 10.51 -28.51 22.40
CA THR A 231 9.23 -29.04 22.86
C THR A 231 8.38 -27.90 23.42
N ALA A 232 7.46 -27.37 22.62
CA ALA A 232 6.58 -26.27 23.00
C ALA A 232 5.22 -26.75 23.54
N THR A 233 5.17 -27.89 24.25
CA THR A 233 3.91 -28.59 24.57
C THR A 233 3.57 -28.66 26.05
N GLN A 234 4.27 -27.98 26.96
CA GLN A 234 4.10 -28.21 28.41
C GLN A 234 2.73 -27.84 28.97
N ASP A 235 1.91 -27.07 28.24
CA ASP A 235 0.55 -26.70 28.65
C ASP A 235 -0.53 -26.97 27.58
N LEU A 236 -0.22 -27.86 26.63
CA LEU A 236 -1.15 -28.25 25.57
C LEU A 236 -1.75 -29.65 25.86
N PRO A 237 -3.05 -29.87 25.56
CA PRO A 237 -3.93 -28.99 24.82
C PRO A 237 -4.56 -27.87 25.67
N VAL A 238 -4.71 -26.69 25.08
CA VAL A 238 -5.44 -25.56 25.67
C VAL A 238 -6.75 -25.33 24.91
N THR A 239 -7.81 -24.95 25.61
CA THR A 239 -9.08 -24.55 24.99
C THR A 239 -9.22 -23.05 25.09
N VAL A 240 -9.31 -22.38 23.95
CA VAL A 240 -9.48 -20.93 23.86
C VAL A 240 -10.99 -20.68 23.75
N PRO A 241 -11.61 -19.99 24.73
CA PRO A 241 -13.03 -19.62 24.66
C PRO A 241 -13.28 -18.63 23.50
N PRO A 242 -14.54 -18.43 23.08
CA PRO A 242 -14.91 -17.38 22.12
C PRO A 242 -14.50 -15.97 22.56
#